data_AF-A0ABC8LSZ0-F1
#
_entry.id   AF-A0ABC8LSZ0-F1
#
_cell.length_a   1.000
_cell.length_b   1.000
_cell.length_c   1.000
_cell.angle_alpha   90.00
_cell.angle_beta   90.00
_cell.angle_gamma   90.00
#
_symmetry.space_group_name_H-M   'P 1'
#
loop_
_entity.id
_entity.type
_entity.pdbx_description
1 polymer ?
#
loop_
_entity_poly.entity_id
_entity_poly.type
_entity_poly.pdbx_seq_one_letter_code
_entity_poly.pdbx_strand_id
1 'polypeptide(L)'
;MESSAYSSGGVTNLEPSIGAWHFQIAVYFAFGFFFLRLFLDKFVFQRIAVWLLSTGSKPIKMKDAATRAKLIKCKESLWKLLYYGACEYFVLSALYHEPWAGDIKLFFHGWPNQELKLPIKLYYMCQCGFYVYGVAALLAWETRRKDFAVMMSHHVITIILIGYSYLTSFFRIGAIILALHDASDVFMESAKIFKYSEKEFGASVCFALFAVSWLLLRLIYFPFWIIRATSIELLDYLDMTSTGGTIMYYSFNTMLLMLLVFHIYWWYLICAMIVRLLKNRGKVGEDIRSDSEDDD
;
A
#
# COMPACT_ATOMS: atom_id res chain seq x y z
N MET A 1 6.73 23.16 -55.50
CA MET A 1 7.83 22.20 -55.32
C MET A 1 8.50 22.57 -54.01
N GLU A 2 7.94 22.02 -52.92
CA GLU A 2 8.35 22.30 -51.54
C GLU A 2 9.68 21.61 -51.25
N SER A 3 10.61 22.35 -50.66
CA SER A 3 11.82 21.82 -50.01
C SER A 3 11.76 22.27 -48.56
N SER A 4 11.12 21.45 -47.72
CA SER A 4 11.17 21.60 -46.27
C SER A 4 12.37 20.83 -45.76
N ALA A 5 13.39 21.56 -45.32
CA ALA A 5 14.55 21.00 -44.65
C ALA A 5 14.10 20.29 -43.36
N TYR A 6 14.39 18.99 -43.27
CA TYR A 6 14.32 18.22 -42.04
C TYR A 6 15.33 18.79 -41.05
N SER A 7 14.85 19.67 -40.16
CA SER A 7 15.55 20.02 -38.93
C SER A 7 15.57 18.78 -38.05
N SER A 8 16.74 18.17 -37.92
CA SER A 8 17.05 17.18 -36.88
C SER A 8 16.79 17.81 -35.50
N GLY A 9 15.58 17.60 -34.99
CA GLY A 9 15.19 17.95 -33.63
C GLY A 9 16.02 17.12 -32.67
N GLY A 10 17.15 17.69 -32.25
CA GLY A 10 17.98 17.16 -31.20
C GLY A 10 17.15 16.87 -29.97
N VAL A 11 17.52 15.79 -29.30
CA VAL A 11 17.11 15.43 -27.94
C VAL A 11 17.13 16.71 -27.11
N THR A 12 15.95 17.31 -26.90
CA THR A 12 15.79 18.44 -26.01
C THR A 12 16.16 17.92 -24.63
N ASN A 13 17.26 18.46 -24.12
CA ASN A 13 17.74 18.29 -22.77
C ASN A 13 16.55 18.19 -21.80
N LEU A 14 16.32 16.97 -21.29
CA LEU A 14 15.55 16.78 -20.07
C LEU A 14 16.16 17.73 -19.04
N GLU A 15 15.41 18.73 -18.59
CA GLU A 15 15.85 19.56 -17.46
C GLU A 15 16.27 18.62 -16.32
N PRO A 16 17.52 18.67 -15.83
CA PRO A 16 17.98 17.84 -14.72
C PRO A 16 17.44 18.30 -13.35
N SER A 17 16.25 18.91 -13.29
CA SER A 17 15.77 19.68 -12.13
C SER A 17 14.65 18.99 -11.31
N ILE A 18 14.00 17.93 -11.81
CA ILE A 18 13.15 17.05 -10.99
C ILE A 18 14.04 16.03 -10.25
N GLY A 19 15.08 16.56 -9.61
CA GLY A 19 16.24 15.81 -9.14
C GLY A 19 15.97 15.01 -7.88
N ALA A 20 16.91 14.11 -7.58
CA ALA A 20 16.96 13.25 -6.39
C ALA A 20 16.59 13.93 -5.05
N TRP A 21 16.69 15.27 -4.99
CA TRP A 21 16.19 16.12 -3.90
C TRP A 21 14.74 15.82 -3.50
N HIS A 22 13.84 15.45 -4.43
CA HIS A 22 12.47 15.09 -4.05
C HIS A 22 12.40 13.81 -3.21
N PHE A 23 13.29 12.84 -3.43
CA PHE A 23 13.38 11.64 -2.60
C PHE A 23 13.87 11.95 -1.18
N GLN A 24 14.50 13.11 -0.93
CA GLN A 24 14.79 13.55 0.45
C GLN A 24 13.51 13.85 1.23
N ILE A 25 12.44 14.31 0.56
CA ILE A 25 11.13 14.49 1.18
C ILE A 25 10.61 13.14 1.68
N ALA A 26 10.78 12.06 0.91
CA ALA A 26 10.41 10.72 1.35
C ALA A 26 11.23 10.27 2.58
N VAL A 27 12.51 10.61 2.65
CA VAL A 27 13.35 10.36 3.84
C VAL A 27 12.82 11.15 5.05
N TYR A 28 12.48 12.42 4.88
CA TYR A 28 11.87 13.22 5.95
C TYR A 28 10.53 12.64 6.41
N PHE A 29 9.69 12.14 5.49
CA PHE A 29 8.49 11.39 5.85
C PHE A 29 8.82 10.13 6.65
N ALA A 30 9.81 9.33 6.25
CA ALA A 30 10.18 8.11 6.96
C ALA A 30 10.60 8.39 8.42
N PHE A 31 11.46 9.38 8.65
CA PHE A 31 11.83 9.81 10.01
C PHE A 31 10.63 10.43 10.74
N GLY A 32 9.83 11.25 10.04
CA GLY A 32 8.61 11.84 10.56
C GLY A 32 7.64 10.78 11.09
N PHE A 33 7.42 9.70 10.34
CA PHE A 33 6.59 8.57 10.75
C PHE A 33 7.14 7.86 11.97
N PHE A 34 8.46 7.66 12.06
CA PHE A 34 9.09 7.08 13.24
C PHE A 34 8.80 7.91 14.50
N PHE A 35 9.10 9.21 14.47
CA PHE A 35 8.86 10.10 15.62
C PHE A 35 7.37 10.28 15.92
N LEU A 36 6.53 10.40 14.89
CA LEU A 36 5.08 10.52 15.03
C LEU A 36 4.50 9.27 15.69
N ARG A 37 4.93 8.07 15.28
CA ARG A 37 4.51 6.81 15.92
C ARG A 37 4.90 6.80 17.39
N LEU A 38 6.14 7.14 17.74
CA LEU A 38 6.58 7.17 19.14
C LEU A 38 5.74 8.16 19.99
N PHE A 39 5.46 9.34 19.43
CA PHE A 39 4.62 10.34 20.08
C PHE A 39 3.19 9.84 20.29
N LEU A 40 2.53 9.38 19.22
CA LEU A 40 1.16 8.88 19.27
C LEU A 40 1.05 7.64 20.15
N ASP A 41 2.02 6.73 20.12
CA ASP A 41 2.06 5.55 20.98
C ASP A 41 2.01 5.95 22.45
N LYS A 42 2.82 6.94 22.85
CA LYS A 42 2.94 7.36 24.24
C LYS A 42 1.71 8.14 24.73
N PHE A 43 1.18 9.04 23.91
CA PHE A 43 0.17 10.00 24.36
C PHE A 43 -1.26 9.64 23.97
N VAL A 44 -1.46 8.90 22.88
CA VAL A 44 -2.78 8.65 22.26
C VAL A 44 -3.10 7.16 22.24
N PHE A 45 -2.34 6.36 21.50
CA PHE A 45 -2.67 4.94 21.27
C PHE A 45 -2.61 4.11 22.54
N GLN A 46 -1.71 4.40 23.48
CA GLN A 46 -1.73 3.71 24.78
C GLN A 46 -3.07 3.87 25.50
N ARG A 47 -3.63 5.08 25.52
CA ARG A 47 -4.91 5.36 26.19
C ARG A 47 -6.06 4.71 25.46
N ILE A 48 -6.10 4.84 24.13
CA ILE A 48 -7.14 4.24 23.29
C ILE A 48 -7.11 2.70 23.39
N ALA A 49 -5.93 2.09 23.29
CA ALA A 49 -5.78 0.63 23.37
C ALA A 49 -6.24 0.10 24.74
N VAL A 50 -5.83 0.73 25.85
CA VAL A 50 -6.30 0.33 27.19
C VAL A 50 -7.81 0.46 27.31
N TRP A 51 -8.39 1.57 26.82
CA TRP A 51 -9.83 1.78 26.83
C TRP A 51 -10.57 0.70 26.01
N LEU A 52 -10.13 0.44 24.78
CA LEU A 52 -10.68 -0.58 23.90
C LEU A 52 -10.65 -1.98 24.52
N LEU A 53 -9.50 -2.37 25.09
CA LEU A 53 -9.34 -3.66 25.77
C LEU A 53 -10.18 -3.73 27.07
N SER A 54 -10.39 -2.60 27.75
CA SER A 54 -11.16 -2.56 29.01
C SER A 54 -12.66 -2.66 28.78
N THR A 55 -13.11 -2.38 27.56
CA THR A 55 -14.50 -2.53 27.13
C THR A 55 -14.87 -4.01 26.87
N GLY A 56 -13.89 -4.92 26.94
CA GLY A 56 -14.07 -6.36 26.82
C GLY A 56 -14.71 -7.01 28.06
N SER A 57 -14.98 -8.32 27.98
CA SER A 57 -15.84 -9.01 28.97
C SER A 57 -15.14 -9.34 30.30
N LYS A 58 -13.83 -9.10 30.43
CA LYS A 58 -13.03 -9.44 31.62
C LYS A 58 -12.18 -8.25 32.09
N PRO A 59 -12.05 -8.03 33.41
CA PRO A 59 -11.19 -6.97 33.94
C PRO A 59 -9.72 -7.22 33.56
N ILE A 60 -9.06 -6.18 33.01
CA ILE A 60 -7.68 -6.25 32.54
C ILE A 60 -6.74 -6.55 33.73
N LYS A 61 -6.08 -7.71 33.70
CA LYS A 61 -4.91 -7.96 34.54
C LYS A 61 -3.64 -7.56 33.79
N MET A 62 -3.21 -6.30 33.90
CA MET A 62 -2.05 -5.76 33.15
C MET A 62 -0.71 -6.49 33.38
N LYS A 63 -0.62 -7.37 34.39
CA LYS A 63 0.57 -8.19 34.66
C LYS A 63 0.70 -9.39 33.71
N ASP A 64 -0.37 -9.79 33.03
CA ASP A 64 -0.37 -10.91 32.10
C ASP A 64 0.41 -10.59 30.80
N ALA A 65 1.24 -11.53 30.34
CA ALA A 65 2.04 -11.38 29.14
C ALA A 65 1.16 -11.35 27.88
N ALA A 66 0.10 -12.17 27.83
CA ALA A 66 -0.81 -12.21 26.69
C ALA A 66 -1.60 -10.89 26.55
N THR A 67 -2.01 -10.30 27.67
CA THR A 67 -2.64 -8.97 27.71
C THR A 67 -1.71 -7.87 27.17
N ARG A 68 -0.42 -7.91 27.54
CA ARG A 68 0.59 -6.96 26.99
C ARG A 68 0.81 -7.16 25.49
N ALA A 69 0.91 -8.40 25.03
CA ALA A 69 1.06 -8.70 23.60
C ALA A 69 -0.16 -8.21 22.78
N LYS A 70 -1.39 -8.43 23.28
CA LYS A 70 -2.61 -7.88 22.66
C LYS A 70 -2.59 -6.35 22.60
N LEU A 71 -2.15 -5.69 23.67
CA LEU A 71 -2.05 -4.23 23.72
C LEU A 71 -1.07 -3.70 22.67
N ILE A 72 0.12 -4.31 22.55
CA ILE A 72 1.12 -3.93 21.52
C ILE A 72 0.51 -4.08 20.12
N LYS A 73 -0.05 -5.24 19.80
CA LYS A 73 -0.68 -5.50 18.50
C LYS A 73 -1.84 -4.52 18.21
N CYS A 74 -2.62 -4.15 19.23
CA CYS A 74 -3.69 -3.17 19.08
C CYS A 74 -3.16 -1.78 18.74
N LYS A 75 -2.09 -1.31 19.39
CA LYS A 75 -1.46 -0.03 19.05
C LYS A 75 -0.84 -0.05 17.65
N GLU A 76 -0.22 -1.15 17.25
CA GLU A 76 0.29 -1.34 15.89
C GLU A 76 -0.83 -1.17 14.85
N SER A 77 -1.98 -1.80 15.10
CA SER A 77 -3.14 -1.66 14.22
C SER A 77 -3.74 -0.25 14.24
N LEU A 78 -3.76 0.44 15.38
CA LEU A 78 -4.20 1.84 15.45
C LEU A 78 -3.28 2.77 14.63
N TRP A 79 -1.97 2.57 14.70
CA TRP A 79 -1.00 3.31 13.90
C TRP A 79 -1.24 3.10 12.41
N LYS A 80 -1.35 1.83 11.98
CA LYS A 80 -1.58 1.49 10.58
C LYS A 80 -2.94 1.98 10.08
N LEU A 81 -4.01 1.85 10.89
CA LEU A 81 -5.33 2.37 10.55
C LEU A 81 -5.32 3.90 10.35
N LEU A 82 -4.66 4.65 11.25
CA LEU A 82 -4.55 6.09 11.12
C LEU A 82 -3.81 6.47 9.83
N TYR A 83 -2.69 5.80 9.54
CA TYR A 83 -1.92 6.03 8.32
C TYR A 83 -2.75 5.75 7.06
N TYR A 84 -3.24 4.52 6.89
CA TYR A 84 -3.98 4.12 5.69
C TYR A 84 -5.26 4.93 5.53
N GLY A 85 -6.00 5.19 6.61
CA GLY A 85 -7.21 6.00 6.55
C GLY A 85 -6.94 7.46 6.15
N ALA A 86 -5.86 8.07 6.65
CA ALA A 86 -5.49 9.43 6.29
C ALA A 86 -4.98 9.53 4.84
N CYS A 87 -4.13 8.59 4.41
CA CYS A 87 -3.63 8.52 3.04
C CYS A 87 -4.75 8.27 2.04
N GLU A 88 -5.66 7.34 2.33
CA GLU A 88 -6.80 7.03 1.47
C GLU A 88 -7.74 8.22 1.33
N TYR A 89 -8.07 8.90 2.44
CA TYR A 89 -8.88 10.11 2.39
C TYR A 89 -8.21 11.23 1.56
N PHE A 90 -6.90 11.43 1.75
CA PHE A 90 -6.13 12.44 1.03
C PHE A 90 -6.09 12.17 -0.47
N VAL A 91 -5.77 10.93 -0.88
CA VAL A 91 -5.67 10.58 -2.29
C VAL A 91 -7.02 10.62 -2.98
N LEU A 92 -8.10 10.11 -2.37
CA LEU A 92 -9.44 10.21 -2.95
C LEU A 92 -9.88 11.66 -3.15
N SER A 93 -9.56 12.54 -2.19
CA SER A 93 -9.83 13.97 -2.31
C SER A 93 -9.02 14.63 -3.43
N ALA A 94 -7.76 14.24 -3.59
CA ALA A 94 -6.89 14.73 -4.67
C ALA A 94 -7.32 14.22 -6.06
N LEU A 95 -7.83 12.99 -6.14
CA LEU A 95 -8.25 12.34 -7.38
C LEU A 95 -9.66 12.74 -7.82
N TYR A 96 -10.51 13.20 -6.91
CA TYR A 96 -11.94 13.47 -7.19
C TYR A 96 -12.18 14.42 -8.37
N HIS A 97 -11.29 15.40 -8.56
CA HIS A 97 -11.36 16.39 -9.64
C HIS A 97 -10.51 16.03 -10.88
N GLU A 98 -9.84 14.88 -10.86
CA GLU A 98 -8.95 14.48 -11.94
C GLU A 98 -9.68 13.61 -12.97
N PRO A 99 -9.79 14.05 -14.24
CA PRO A 99 -10.53 13.28 -15.25
C PRO A 99 -9.90 11.92 -15.56
N TRP A 100 -8.59 11.79 -15.36
CA TRP A 100 -7.85 10.55 -15.58
C TRP A 100 -8.04 9.52 -14.47
N ALA A 101 -8.61 9.88 -13.32
CA ALA A 101 -8.75 8.93 -12.20
C ALA A 101 -9.73 7.79 -12.51
N GLY A 102 -10.74 8.06 -13.36
CA GLY A 102 -11.76 7.09 -13.76
C GLY A 102 -11.62 6.54 -15.19
N ASP A 103 -10.68 7.06 -15.99
CA ASP A 103 -10.52 6.66 -17.39
C ASP A 103 -9.10 6.15 -17.67
N ILE A 104 -9.00 4.85 -17.91
CA ILE A 104 -7.75 4.15 -18.20
C ILE A 104 -7.00 4.76 -19.40
N LYS A 105 -7.73 5.27 -20.41
CA LYS A 105 -7.12 5.83 -21.63
C LYS A 105 -6.31 7.10 -21.34
N LEU A 106 -6.62 7.78 -20.23
CA LEU A 106 -5.98 9.02 -19.83
C LEU A 106 -4.77 8.81 -18.92
N PHE A 107 -4.45 7.58 -18.52
CA PHE A 107 -3.29 7.30 -17.67
C PHE A 107 -1.97 7.72 -18.31
N PHE A 108 -1.80 7.49 -19.61
CA PHE A 108 -0.59 7.83 -20.35
C PHE A 108 -0.76 9.05 -21.27
N HIS A 109 -1.97 9.61 -21.36
CA HIS A 109 -2.21 10.79 -22.20
C HIS A 109 -1.33 11.98 -21.77
N GLY A 110 -0.54 12.50 -22.72
CA GLY A 110 0.43 13.59 -22.49
C GLY A 110 1.77 13.14 -21.90
N TRP A 111 2.00 11.84 -21.77
CA TRP A 111 3.31 11.29 -21.36
C TRP A 111 4.37 11.55 -22.44
N PRO A 112 5.64 11.85 -22.07
CA PRO A 112 6.19 11.93 -20.71
C PRO A 112 5.97 13.27 -19.98
N ASN A 113 5.43 14.28 -20.66
CA ASN A 113 5.32 15.65 -20.15
C ASN A 113 4.03 15.89 -19.33
N GLN A 114 3.63 14.91 -18.53
CA GLN A 114 2.44 15.04 -17.67
C GLN A 114 2.70 16.02 -16.54
N GLU A 115 1.73 16.90 -16.26
CA GLU A 115 1.80 17.81 -15.12
C GLU A 115 1.74 17.02 -13.79
N LEU A 116 2.81 17.11 -13.00
CA LEU A 116 2.84 16.57 -11.65
C LEU A 116 2.32 17.59 -10.64
N LYS A 117 1.03 17.51 -10.33
CA LYS A 117 0.40 18.36 -9.32
C LYS A 117 0.97 18.10 -7.92
N LEU A 118 1.07 19.16 -7.11
CA LEU A 118 1.64 19.11 -5.76
C LEU A 118 0.97 18.05 -4.85
N PRO A 119 -0.36 17.86 -4.83
CA PRO A 119 -0.98 16.82 -4.00
C PRO A 119 -0.49 15.41 -4.35
N ILE A 120 -0.37 15.08 -5.64
CA ILE A 120 0.12 13.77 -6.10
C ILE A 120 1.60 13.60 -5.76
N LYS A 121 2.40 14.67 -5.89
CA LYS A 121 3.81 14.65 -5.47
C LYS A 121 3.96 14.35 -3.98
N LEU A 122 3.20 15.05 -3.12
CA LEU A 122 3.23 14.83 -1.68
C LEU A 122 2.75 13.41 -1.33
N TYR A 123 1.71 12.92 -2.01
CA TYR A 123 1.23 11.55 -1.85
C TYR A 123 2.32 10.52 -2.16
N TYR A 124 3.01 10.66 -3.29
CA TYR A 124 4.12 9.77 -3.67
C TYR A 124 5.25 9.75 -2.65
N MET A 125 5.67 10.93 -2.17
CA MET A 125 6.75 11.02 -1.17
C MET A 125 6.33 10.49 0.19
N CYS A 126 5.07 10.73 0.59
CA CYS A 126 4.47 10.16 1.78
C CYS A 126 4.49 8.62 1.72
N GLN A 127 3.99 8.04 0.62
CA GLN A 127 3.96 6.60 0.40
C GLN A 127 5.36 5.99 0.40
N CYS A 128 6.28 6.56 -0.38
CA CYS A 128 7.67 6.10 -0.41
C CYS A 128 8.30 6.13 1.00
N GLY A 129 8.11 7.23 1.74
CA GLY A 129 8.58 7.38 3.10
C GLY A 129 8.00 6.34 4.06
N PHE A 130 6.71 6.02 3.94
CA PHE A 130 6.07 5.00 4.77
C PHE A 130 6.59 3.60 4.47
N TYR A 131 6.78 3.24 3.20
CA TYR A 131 7.37 1.94 2.84
C TYR A 131 8.82 1.81 3.31
N VAL A 132 9.63 2.87 3.19
CA VAL A 132 11.01 2.90 3.72
C VAL A 132 11.01 2.75 5.24
N TYR A 133 10.15 3.49 5.93
CA TYR A 133 9.91 3.33 7.37
C TYR A 133 9.47 1.90 7.71
N GLY A 134 8.59 1.31 6.91
CA GLY A 134 8.07 -0.05 7.05
C GLY A 134 9.16 -1.12 6.94
N VAL A 135 10.13 -0.96 6.04
CA VAL A 135 11.30 -1.86 5.96
C VAL A 135 12.09 -1.83 7.28
N ALA A 136 12.38 -0.64 7.80
CA ALA A 136 13.09 -0.51 9.08
C ALA A 136 12.26 -1.10 10.24
N ALA A 137 10.95 -0.85 10.27
CA ALA A 137 10.06 -1.39 11.28
C ALA A 137 9.99 -2.92 11.24
N LEU A 138 9.87 -3.52 10.05
CA LEU A 138 9.87 -4.97 9.83
C LEU A 138 11.17 -5.63 10.31
N LEU A 139 12.31 -4.97 10.14
CA LEU A 139 13.61 -5.49 10.57
C LEU A 139 13.83 -5.35 12.08
N ALA A 140 13.31 -4.29 12.71
CA ALA A 140 13.71 -3.91 14.06
C ALA A 140 12.68 -4.25 15.16
N TRP A 141 11.38 -4.11 14.91
CA TRP A 141 10.39 -4.24 16.00
C TRP A 141 8.98 -4.72 15.63
N GLU A 142 8.62 -4.87 14.34
CA GLU A 142 7.35 -5.52 14.01
C GLU A 142 7.42 -7.03 14.27
N THR A 143 6.29 -7.59 14.70
CA THR A 143 6.21 -9.04 14.97
C THR A 143 6.47 -9.82 13.69
N ARG A 144 7.53 -10.62 13.68
CA ARG A 144 7.86 -11.52 12.56
C ARG A 144 6.79 -12.60 12.43
N ARG A 145 6.32 -12.82 11.19
CA ARG A 145 5.30 -13.82 10.84
C ARG A 145 5.84 -14.75 9.75
N LYS A 146 5.13 -15.86 9.49
CA LYS A 146 5.52 -16.85 8.48
C LYS A 146 5.66 -16.29 7.06
N ASP A 147 4.97 -15.19 6.75
CA ASP A 147 5.03 -14.50 5.46
C ASP A 147 6.05 -13.36 5.41
N PHE A 148 6.98 -13.27 6.37
CA PHE A 148 7.98 -12.19 6.46
C PHE A 148 8.74 -11.95 5.14
N ALA A 149 9.24 -13.01 4.49
CA ALA A 149 10.00 -12.87 3.25
C ALA A 149 9.15 -12.29 2.10
N VAL A 150 7.88 -12.71 2.01
CA VAL A 150 6.94 -12.19 1.00
C VAL A 150 6.61 -10.72 1.29
N MET A 151 6.33 -10.39 2.57
CA MET A 151 6.09 -9.01 3.00
C MET A 151 7.30 -8.10 2.75
N MET A 152 8.52 -8.53 3.05
CA MET A 152 9.75 -7.77 2.80
C MET A 152 9.96 -7.56 1.29
N SER A 153 9.80 -8.62 0.50
CA SER A 153 9.91 -8.54 -0.97
C SER A 153 8.89 -7.56 -1.55
N HIS A 154 7.66 -7.57 -1.04
CA HIS A 154 6.63 -6.61 -1.42
C HIS A 154 7.04 -5.17 -1.12
N HIS A 155 7.58 -4.89 0.07
CA HIS A 155 8.05 -3.53 0.40
C HIS A 155 9.16 -3.08 -0.56
N VAL A 156 10.14 -3.94 -0.83
CA VAL A 156 11.25 -3.62 -1.76
C VAL A 156 10.72 -3.33 -3.16
N ILE A 157 9.87 -4.20 -3.70
CA ILE A 157 9.27 -4.01 -5.03
C ILE A 157 8.43 -2.75 -5.08
N THR A 158 7.66 -2.45 -4.02
CA THR A 158 6.81 -1.27 -3.99
C THR A 158 7.63 0.02 -3.94
N ILE A 159 8.72 0.07 -3.15
CA ILE A 159 9.65 1.21 -3.15
C ILE A 159 10.25 1.42 -4.54
N ILE A 160 10.69 0.34 -5.20
CA ILE A 160 11.23 0.40 -6.56
C ILE A 160 10.14 0.88 -7.52
N LEU A 161 8.91 0.36 -7.48
CA LEU A 161 7.79 0.79 -8.33
C LEU A 161 7.43 2.26 -8.14
N ILE A 162 7.41 2.77 -6.89
CA ILE A 162 7.14 4.18 -6.62
C ILE A 162 8.24 5.05 -7.22
N GLY A 163 9.52 4.71 -6.96
CA GLY A 163 10.65 5.45 -7.51
C GLY A 163 10.71 5.39 -9.03
N TYR A 164 10.47 4.21 -9.59
CA TYR A 164 10.42 3.98 -11.02
C TYR A 164 9.31 4.80 -11.68
N SER A 165 8.07 4.68 -11.19
CA SER A 165 6.92 5.44 -11.67
C SER A 165 7.16 6.94 -11.58
N TYR A 166 7.89 7.40 -10.55
CA TYR A 166 8.25 8.80 -10.41
C TYR A 166 9.26 9.25 -11.47
N LEU A 167 10.33 8.47 -11.69
CA LEU A 167 11.40 8.79 -12.65
C LEU A 167 10.91 8.69 -14.10
N THR A 168 9.98 7.78 -14.39
CA THR A 168 9.40 7.63 -15.73
C THR A 168 8.12 8.42 -15.93
N SER A 169 7.72 9.30 -14.99
CA SER A 169 6.50 10.09 -15.08
C SER A 169 5.19 9.30 -15.25
N PHE A 170 5.12 8.07 -14.73
CA PHE A 170 3.90 7.26 -14.64
C PHE A 170 3.04 7.63 -13.42
N PHE A 171 2.92 8.94 -13.13
CA PHE A 171 2.34 9.44 -11.87
C PHE A 171 0.85 9.13 -11.73
N ARG A 172 0.11 9.22 -12.84
CA ARG A 172 -1.34 9.00 -12.84
C ARG A 172 -1.68 7.56 -12.46
N ILE A 173 -1.15 6.60 -13.22
CA ILE A 173 -1.40 5.19 -12.96
C ILE A 173 -0.80 4.72 -11.63
N GLY A 174 0.39 5.21 -11.25
CA GLY A 174 0.98 4.82 -9.98
C GLY A 174 0.24 5.40 -8.77
N ALA A 175 -0.38 6.59 -8.86
CA ALA A 175 -1.28 7.10 -7.82
C ALA A 175 -2.50 6.18 -7.63
N ILE A 176 -3.12 5.72 -8.74
CA ILE A 176 -4.24 4.78 -8.69
C ILE A 176 -3.79 3.44 -8.10
N ILE A 177 -2.63 2.92 -8.51
CA ILE A 177 -2.06 1.70 -7.94
C ILE A 177 -1.96 1.84 -6.42
N LEU A 178 -1.33 2.91 -5.91
CA LEU A 178 -1.17 3.10 -4.46
C LEU A 178 -2.52 3.17 -3.72
N ALA A 179 -3.48 3.95 -4.23
CA ALA A 179 -4.81 4.08 -3.61
C ALA A 179 -5.56 2.73 -3.55
N LEU A 180 -5.55 1.96 -4.65
CA LEU A 180 -6.19 0.64 -4.70
C LEU A 180 -5.66 -0.33 -3.65
N HIS A 181 -4.37 -0.24 -3.32
CA HIS A 181 -3.76 -1.13 -2.34
C HIS A 181 -4.08 -0.67 -0.92
N ASP A 182 -3.98 0.62 -0.62
CA ASP A 182 -4.21 1.14 0.74
C ASP A 182 -5.66 0.98 1.22
N ALA A 183 -6.63 1.09 0.31
CA ALA A 183 -8.05 1.01 0.64
C ALA A 183 -8.45 -0.27 1.40
N SER A 184 -7.91 -1.44 1.03
CA SER A 184 -8.23 -2.69 1.73
C SER A 184 -7.67 -2.75 3.15
N ASP A 185 -6.54 -2.08 3.37
CA ASP A 185 -5.79 -2.19 4.62
C ASP A 185 -6.48 -1.41 5.76
N VAL A 186 -7.27 -0.38 5.43
CA VAL A 186 -8.18 0.29 6.37
C VAL A 186 -9.15 -0.71 7.01
N PHE A 187 -9.78 -1.58 6.22
CA PHE A 187 -10.70 -2.60 6.72
C PHE A 187 -9.97 -3.69 7.51
N MET A 188 -8.78 -4.08 7.05
CA MET A 188 -7.95 -5.08 7.75
C MET A 188 -7.58 -4.63 9.16
N GLU A 189 -7.06 -3.41 9.31
CA GLU A 189 -6.63 -2.91 10.61
C GLU A 189 -7.83 -2.63 11.54
N SER A 190 -8.96 -2.18 10.98
CA SER A 190 -10.22 -2.07 11.72
C SER A 190 -10.69 -3.42 12.28
N ALA A 191 -10.62 -4.49 11.48
CA ALA A 191 -11.00 -5.83 11.90
C ALA A 191 -10.13 -6.33 13.07
N LYS A 192 -8.81 -6.09 13.01
CA LYS A 192 -7.88 -6.43 14.09
C LYS A 192 -8.19 -5.66 15.38
N ILE A 193 -8.45 -4.35 15.29
CA ILE A 193 -8.79 -3.53 16.45
C ILE A 193 -10.07 -4.03 17.13
N PHE A 194 -11.14 -4.32 16.37
CA PHE A 194 -12.35 -4.91 16.92
C PHE A 194 -12.10 -6.28 17.54
N LYS A 195 -11.25 -7.10 16.91
CA LYS A 195 -10.88 -8.41 17.45
C LYS A 195 -10.13 -8.30 18.79
N TYR A 196 -9.17 -7.38 18.91
CA TYR A 196 -8.45 -7.15 20.16
C TYR A 196 -9.34 -6.57 21.26
N SER A 197 -10.41 -5.89 20.89
CA SER A 197 -11.42 -5.35 21.81
C SER A 197 -12.52 -6.35 22.18
N GLU A 198 -12.40 -7.63 21.76
CA GLU A 198 -13.40 -8.69 21.95
C GLU A 198 -14.79 -8.38 21.35
N LYS A 199 -14.86 -7.45 20.39
CA LYS A 199 -16.08 -7.08 19.67
C LYS A 199 -16.26 -7.94 18.42
N GLU A 200 -16.61 -9.21 18.62
CA GLU A 200 -16.65 -10.24 17.56
C GLU A 200 -17.50 -9.85 16.36
N PHE A 201 -18.68 -9.24 16.55
CA PHE A 201 -19.53 -8.81 15.43
C PHE A 201 -18.84 -7.77 14.55
N GLY A 202 -18.26 -6.72 15.16
CA GLY A 202 -17.51 -5.70 14.42
C GLY A 202 -16.29 -6.26 13.71
N ALA A 203 -15.56 -7.18 14.37
CA ALA A 203 -14.42 -7.85 13.79
C ALA A 203 -14.81 -8.67 12.54
N SER A 204 -15.90 -9.43 12.61
CA SER A 204 -16.41 -10.23 11.49
C SER A 204 -16.90 -9.37 10.33
N VAL A 205 -17.61 -8.26 10.61
CA VAL A 205 -18.05 -7.31 9.57
C VAL A 205 -16.87 -6.67 8.87
N CYS A 206 -15.91 -6.11 9.61
CA CYS A 206 -14.72 -5.49 9.03
C CYS A 206 -13.85 -6.51 8.28
N PHE A 207 -13.73 -7.75 8.77
CA PHE A 207 -13.01 -8.82 8.08
C PHE A 207 -13.70 -9.21 6.76
N ALA A 208 -15.03 -9.25 6.72
CA ALA A 208 -15.77 -9.48 5.49
C ALA A 208 -15.57 -8.35 4.48
N LEU A 209 -15.65 -7.09 4.92
CA LEU A 209 -15.36 -5.92 4.06
C LEU A 209 -13.93 -5.95 3.53
N PHE A 210 -12.96 -6.31 4.38
CA PHE A 210 -11.58 -6.53 3.98
C PHE A 210 -11.48 -7.59 2.88
N ALA A 211 -12.05 -8.77 3.06
CA ALA A 211 -11.99 -9.83 2.06
C ALA A 211 -12.65 -9.43 0.73
N VAL A 212 -13.81 -8.77 0.77
CA VAL A 212 -14.50 -8.27 -0.43
C VAL A 212 -13.64 -7.20 -1.13
N SER A 213 -13.14 -6.21 -0.39
CA SER A 213 -12.28 -5.16 -0.96
C SER A 213 -10.99 -5.73 -1.56
N TRP A 214 -10.36 -6.73 -0.93
CA TRP A 214 -9.17 -7.40 -1.45
C TRP A 214 -9.44 -8.06 -2.79
N LEU A 215 -10.53 -8.82 -2.90
CA LEU A 215 -10.93 -9.47 -4.14
C LEU A 215 -11.19 -8.44 -5.24
N LEU A 216 -12.05 -7.45 -4.96
CA LEU A 216 -12.44 -6.46 -5.95
C LEU A 216 -11.27 -5.59 -6.41
N LEU A 217 -10.46 -5.08 -5.49
CA LEU A 217 -9.41 -4.11 -5.82
C LEU A 217 -8.13 -4.79 -6.32
N ARG A 218 -7.65 -5.83 -5.64
CA ARG A 218 -6.32 -6.42 -5.91
C ARG A 218 -6.35 -7.61 -6.87
N LEU A 219 -7.47 -8.32 -6.98
CA LEU A 219 -7.60 -9.50 -7.86
C LEU A 219 -8.52 -9.30 -9.07
N ILE A 220 -9.36 -8.27 -9.06
CA ILE A 220 -10.19 -7.91 -10.21
C ILE A 220 -9.70 -6.61 -10.83
N TYR A 221 -9.81 -5.48 -10.12
CA TYR A 221 -9.49 -4.19 -10.70
C TYR A 221 -8.00 -4.09 -11.10
N PHE A 222 -7.08 -4.47 -10.22
CA PHE A 222 -5.65 -4.43 -10.49
C PHE A 222 -5.22 -5.21 -11.75
N PRO A 223 -5.51 -6.50 -11.94
CA PRO A 223 -5.10 -7.20 -13.16
C PRO A 223 -5.88 -6.77 -14.42
N PHE A 224 -7.19 -6.60 -14.34
CA PHE A 224 -8.02 -6.41 -15.54
C PHE A 224 -8.10 -4.95 -16.02
N TRP A 225 -7.87 -3.96 -15.14
CA TRP A 225 -7.81 -2.55 -15.50
C TRP A 225 -6.38 -2.02 -15.49
N ILE A 226 -5.63 -2.18 -14.40
CA ILE A 226 -4.29 -1.58 -14.26
C ILE A 226 -3.23 -2.30 -15.09
N ILE A 227 -3.04 -3.62 -14.88
CA ILE A 227 -2.03 -4.38 -15.63
C ILE A 227 -2.38 -4.40 -17.12
N ARG A 228 -3.67 -4.49 -17.45
CA ARG A 228 -4.14 -4.33 -18.83
C ARG A 228 -3.72 -2.97 -19.41
N ALA A 229 -3.88 -1.88 -18.66
CA ALA A 229 -3.48 -0.54 -19.11
C ALA A 229 -1.98 -0.46 -19.42
N THR A 230 -1.14 -0.97 -18.52
CA THR A 230 0.32 -0.98 -18.70
C THR A 230 0.80 -1.96 -19.78
N SER A 231 -0.02 -2.96 -20.10
CA SER A 231 0.31 -3.95 -21.13
C SER A 231 -0.17 -3.56 -22.52
N ILE A 232 -1.24 -2.75 -22.62
CA ILE A 232 -1.88 -2.40 -23.91
C ILE A 232 -1.72 -0.92 -24.18
N GLU A 233 -2.35 -0.06 -23.38
CA GLU A 233 -2.41 1.39 -23.65
C GLU A 233 -1.01 2.03 -23.62
N LEU A 234 -0.09 1.52 -22.79
CA LEU A 234 1.29 2.00 -22.73
C LEU A 234 2.06 1.80 -24.06
N LEU A 235 1.72 0.79 -24.86
CA LEU A 235 2.41 0.51 -26.13
C LEU A 235 2.21 1.64 -27.15
N ASP A 236 1.12 2.40 -27.06
CA ASP A 236 0.86 3.53 -27.94
C ASP A 236 1.76 4.74 -27.64
N TYR A 237 2.42 4.75 -26.47
CA TYR A 237 3.28 5.85 -26.01
C TYR A 237 4.77 5.50 -25.95
N LEU A 238 5.11 4.20 -25.98
CA LEU A 238 6.50 3.74 -25.92
C LEU A 238 7.04 3.34 -27.29
N ASP A 239 8.24 3.83 -27.60
CA ASP A 239 9.02 3.31 -28.73
C ASP A 239 9.65 1.96 -28.37
N MET A 240 8.96 0.88 -28.76
CA MET A 240 9.42 -0.51 -28.56
C MET A 240 10.59 -0.90 -29.46
N THR A 241 10.99 -0.06 -30.43
CA THR A 241 12.22 -0.29 -31.20
C THR A 241 13.46 0.16 -30.43
N SER A 242 13.28 1.10 -29.50
CA SER A 242 14.35 1.56 -28.62
C SER A 242 14.59 0.57 -27.46
N THR A 243 15.85 0.41 -27.07
CA THR A 243 16.22 -0.37 -25.88
C THR A 243 15.60 0.21 -24.62
N GLY A 244 15.52 1.54 -24.53
CA GLY A 244 14.93 2.25 -23.39
C GLY A 244 13.44 1.95 -23.21
N GLY A 245 12.65 2.06 -24.28
CA GLY A 245 11.21 1.76 -24.24
C GLY A 245 10.94 0.28 -23.93
N THR A 246 11.72 -0.62 -24.53
CA THR A 246 11.63 -2.08 -24.27
C THR A 246 11.90 -2.42 -22.80
N ILE A 247 13.03 -1.93 -22.25
CA ILE A 247 13.35 -2.13 -20.84
C ILE A 247 12.24 -1.53 -19.98
N MET A 248 11.73 -0.36 -20.37
CA MET A 248 10.72 0.33 -19.58
C MET A 248 9.44 -0.50 -19.44
N TYR A 249 8.94 -0.98 -20.56
CA TYR A 249 7.74 -1.80 -20.65
C TYR A 249 7.86 -3.10 -19.83
N TYR A 250 8.92 -3.88 -20.07
CA TYR A 250 9.05 -5.19 -19.42
C TYR A 250 9.35 -5.07 -17.92
N SER A 251 10.24 -4.17 -17.52
CA SER A 251 10.59 -4.01 -16.10
C SER A 251 9.38 -3.59 -15.26
N PHE A 252 8.60 -2.60 -15.73
CA PHE A 252 7.43 -2.12 -15.00
C PHE A 252 6.34 -3.20 -14.91
N ASN A 253 5.98 -3.83 -16.03
CA ASN A 253 4.96 -4.87 -16.04
C ASN A 253 5.36 -6.11 -15.23
N THR A 254 6.63 -6.53 -15.26
CA THR A 254 7.12 -7.66 -14.45
C THR A 254 6.96 -7.39 -12.94
N MET A 255 7.27 -6.18 -12.47
CA MET A 255 7.08 -5.83 -11.06
C MET A 255 5.60 -5.82 -10.66
N LEU A 256 4.70 -5.33 -11.53
CA LEU A 256 3.25 -5.37 -11.28
C LEU A 256 2.70 -6.80 -11.26
N LEU A 257 3.18 -7.67 -12.15
CA LEU A 257 2.85 -9.09 -12.15
C LEU A 257 3.36 -9.79 -10.90
N MET A 258 4.56 -9.44 -10.42
CA MET A 258 5.09 -9.97 -9.16
C MET A 258 4.24 -9.55 -7.96
N LEU A 259 3.76 -8.30 -7.93
CA LEU A 259 2.77 -7.87 -6.93
C LEU A 259 1.47 -8.69 -7.01
N LEU A 260 0.95 -8.96 -8.22
CA LEU A 260 -0.23 -9.80 -8.39
C LEU A 260 -0.03 -11.21 -7.82
N VAL A 261 1.14 -11.82 -8.04
CA VAL A 261 1.48 -13.13 -7.45
C VAL A 261 1.40 -13.08 -5.92
N PHE A 262 1.91 -12.02 -5.30
CA PHE A 262 1.79 -11.85 -3.85
C PHE A 262 0.34 -11.67 -3.41
N HIS A 263 -0.48 -10.94 -4.16
CA HIS A 263 -1.90 -10.78 -3.86
C HIS A 263 -2.68 -12.10 -3.92
N ILE A 264 -2.35 -12.97 -4.89
CA ILE A 264 -2.92 -14.32 -4.98
C ILE A 264 -2.49 -15.16 -3.78
N TYR A 265 -1.22 -15.09 -3.38
CA TYR A 265 -0.72 -15.77 -2.18
C TYR A 265 -1.48 -15.35 -0.92
N TRP A 266 -1.61 -14.05 -0.65
CA TRP A 266 -2.36 -13.59 0.51
C TRP A 266 -3.87 -13.85 0.40
N TRP A 267 -4.44 -13.85 -0.80
CA TRP A 267 -5.83 -14.25 -1.00
C TRP A 267 -6.08 -15.69 -0.57
N TYR A 268 -5.17 -16.62 -0.88
CA TYR A 268 -5.24 -17.98 -0.37
C TYR A 268 -5.29 -18.00 1.17
N LEU A 269 -4.48 -17.17 1.84
CA LEU A 269 -4.49 -17.05 3.31
C LEU A 269 -5.79 -16.45 3.85
N ILE A 270 -6.36 -15.46 3.15
CA ILE A 270 -7.66 -14.86 3.49
C ILE A 270 -8.77 -15.92 3.36
N CYS A 271 -8.80 -16.69 2.28
CA CYS A 271 -9.72 -17.80 2.10
C CYS A 271 -9.59 -18.86 3.21
N ALA A 272 -8.35 -19.21 3.59
CA ALA A 272 -8.11 -20.11 4.71
C ALA A 272 -8.67 -19.56 6.04
N MET A 273 -8.53 -18.25 6.29
CA MET A 273 -9.15 -17.57 7.44
C MET A 273 -10.69 -17.58 7.37
N ILE A 274 -11.28 -17.39 6.19
CA ILE A 274 -12.75 -17.50 5.98
C ILE A 274 -13.25 -18.90 6.32
N VAL A 275 -12.56 -19.95 5.87
CA VAL A 275 -12.92 -21.33 6.21
C VAL A 275 -12.87 -21.56 7.72
N ARG A 276 -11.87 -21.01 8.42
CA ARG A 276 -11.80 -21.06 9.89
C ARG A 276 -12.94 -20.29 10.55
N LEU A 277 -13.30 -19.11 10.04
CA LEU A 277 -14.41 -18.30 10.52
C LEU A 277 -15.75 -19.07 10.44
N LEU A 278 -15.99 -19.75 9.31
CA LEU A 278 -17.19 -20.57 9.11
C LEU A 278 -17.23 -21.77 10.08
N LYS A 279 -16.10 -22.45 10.29
CA LYS A 279 -15.98 -23.55 11.26
C LYS A 279 -16.21 -23.08 12.71
N ASN A 280 -15.78 -21.87 13.04
CA ASN A 280 -15.88 -21.30 14.39
C ASN A 280 -17.21 -20.55 14.66
N ARG A 281 -18.27 -20.85 13.91
CA ARG A 281 -19.60 -20.22 14.03
C ARG A 281 -19.56 -18.69 13.96
N GLY A 282 -18.73 -18.13 13.07
CA GLY A 282 -18.67 -16.69 12.81
C GLY A 282 -17.76 -15.90 13.75
N LYS A 283 -16.92 -16.57 14.57
CA LYS A 283 -15.85 -15.93 15.36
C LYS A 283 -14.54 -15.90 14.60
N VAL A 284 -13.95 -14.71 14.46
CA VAL A 284 -12.65 -14.54 13.79
C VAL A 284 -11.57 -15.24 14.64
N GLY A 285 -10.90 -16.24 14.08
CA GLY A 285 -9.82 -16.96 14.77
C GLY A 285 -8.52 -16.16 14.86
N GLU A 286 -7.49 -16.75 15.45
CA GLU A 286 -6.13 -16.19 15.38
C GLU A 286 -5.59 -16.23 13.95
N ASP A 287 -4.74 -15.24 13.62
CA ASP A 287 -4.12 -15.13 12.30
C ASP A 287 -3.24 -16.36 12.04
N ILE A 288 -3.49 -17.05 10.93
CA ILE A 288 -2.79 -18.29 10.56
C ILE A 288 -1.28 -18.10 10.33
N ARG A 289 -0.85 -16.84 10.17
CA ARG A 289 0.54 -16.46 9.93
C ARG A 289 1.32 -16.14 11.21
N SER A 290 0.64 -15.94 12.33
CA SER A 290 1.32 -15.87 13.62
C SER A 290 1.90 -17.25 13.92
N ASP A 291 3.15 -17.30 14.36
CA ASP A 291 3.65 -18.52 14.99
C ASP A 291 2.80 -18.79 16.23
N SER A 292 2.28 -20.00 16.32
CA SER A 292 1.86 -20.56 17.61
C SER A 292 3.14 -20.73 18.40
N GLU A 293 3.50 -19.74 19.21
CA GLU A 293 4.51 -19.91 20.28
C GLU A 293 3.94 -20.83 21.39
N ASP A 294 3.35 -21.97 21.01
CA ASP A 294 2.73 -22.98 21.88
C ASP A 294 2.95 -24.42 21.35
N ASP A 295 3.84 -24.63 20.38
CA ASP A 295 4.35 -25.98 20.07
C ASP A 295 5.87 -26.01 20.37
N ASP A 296 6.17 -26.57 21.54
CA ASP A 296 7.45 -26.85 22.24
C ASP A 296 8.03 -25.81 23.22
#